data_AF-A0A366XTK8-F1
#
_entry.id   AF-A0A366XTK8-F1
#
_cell.length_a   1.000
_cell.length_b   1.000
_cell.length_c   1.000
_cell.angle_alpha   90.00
_cell.angle_beta   90.00
_cell.angle_gamma   90.00
#
_symmetry.space_group_name_H-M   'P 1'
#
loop_
_entity.id
_entity.type
_entity.pdbx_description
1 polymer ?
#
loop_
_entity_poly.entity_id
_entity_poly.type
_entity_poly.pdbx_seq_one_letter_code
_entity_poly.pdbx_strand_id
1 'polypeptide(L)'
;MKPLNDVEATFSKLARFFENTEEEDFHLGWLYRDLDDDWLEFALELIAFYSREDTYLIKNPSFSLVREGNDYLNQTQFAGYLAENGLKYDRVKLNVYLKRGKVPKPDIELAGTSYWAISTVERFCEQEKNKPT
;
A
#
# COMPACT_ATOMS: atom_id res chain seq x y z
N MET A 1 -14.97 -8.80 35.49
CA MET A 1 -14.26 -8.38 34.27
C MET A 1 -12.82 -8.06 34.65
N LYS A 2 -11.84 -8.51 33.86
CA LYS A 2 -10.43 -8.13 34.05
C LYS A 2 -10.25 -6.68 33.57
N PRO A 3 -9.47 -5.84 34.27
CA PRO A 3 -9.16 -4.49 33.77
C PRO A 3 -8.38 -4.60 32.45
N LEU A 4 -8.68 -3.70 31.52
CA LEU A 4 -7.95 -3.58 30.25
C LEU A 4 -6.52 -3.13 30.52
N ASN A 5 -5.57 -3.67 29.76
CA ASN A 5 -4.22 -3.12 29.71
C ASN A 5 -4.18 -1.82 28.88
N ASP A 6 -3.03 -1.13 28.87
CA ASP A 6 -2.92 0.19 28.22
C ASP A 6 -3.15 0.14 26.71
N VAL A 7 -2.69 -0.93 26.04
CA VAL A 7 -2.94 -1.18 24.61
C VAL A 7 -4.43 -1.36 24.36
N GLU A 8 -5.07 -2.29 25.07
CA GLU A 8 -6.49 -2.60 24.95
C GLU A 8 -7.37 -1.36 25.27
N ALA A 9 -7.00 -0.60 26.29
CA ALA A 9 -7.71 0.62 26.66
C ALA A 9 -7.57 1.71 25.58
N THR A 10 -6.40 1.84 24.96
CA THR A 10 -6.16 2.79 23.87
C THR A 10 -6.96 2.44 22.64
N PHE A 11 -6.93 1.17 22.20
CA PHE A 11 -7.75 0.73 21.07
C PHE A 11 -9.25 0.80 21.35
N SER A 12 -9.69 0.53 22.59
CA SER A 12 -11.10 0.69 22.96
C SER A 12 -11.56 2.15 22.86
N LYS A 13 -10.74 3.11 23.26
CA LYS A 13 -11.05 4.55 23.10
C LYS A 13 -11.04 4.95 21.63
N LEU A 14 -10.10 4.43 20.84
CA LEU A 14 -10.03 4.70 19.40
C LEU A 14 -11.27 4.19 18.67
N ALA A 15 -11.74 2.98 19.01
CA ALA A 15 -12.95 2.40 18.42
C ALA A 15 -14.20 3.25 18.75
N ARG A 16 -14.35 3.66 20.01
CA ARG A 16 -15.47 4.54 20.41
C ARG A 16 -15.44 5.87 19.68
N PHE A 17 -14.26 6.45 19.53
CA PHE A 17 -14.08 7.67 18.74
C PHE A 17 -14.55 7.49 17.30
N PHE A 18 -14.15 6.40 16.64
CA PHE A 18 -14.60 6.13 15.26
C PHE A 18 -16.11 5.95 15.14
N GLU A 19 -16.75 5.36 16.15
CA GLU A 19 -18.21 5.17 16.17
C GLU A 19 -18.97 6.49 16.40
N ASN A 20 -18.43 7.42 17.18
CA ASN A 20 -19.11 8.67 17.52
C ASN A 20 -18.15 9.84 17.77
N THR A 21 -17.61 10.40 16.69
CA THR A 21 -16.65 11.52 16.75
C THR A 21 -17.21 12.84 17.31
N GLU A 22 -18.53 12.98 17.49
CA GLU A 22 -19.14 14.20 18.03
C GLU A 22 -19.17 14.21 19.57
N GLU A 23 -19.20 13.03 20.20
CA GLU A 23 -19.35 12.87 21.65
C GLU A 23 -18.12 12.25 22.33
N GLU A 24 -17.35 11.45 21.59
CA GLU A 24 -16.16 10.80 22.09
C GLU A 24 -14.93 11.54 21.55
N ASP A 25 -13.97 11.85 22.43
CA ASP A 25 -12.69 12.46 22.07
C ASP A 25 -11.57 11.42 22.02
N PHE A 26 -10.64 11.57 21.09
CA PHE A 26 -9.42 10.76 21.06
C PHE A 26 -8.15 11.62 21.07
N HIS A 27 -7.34 11.45 22.12
CA HIS A 27 -6.06 12.15 22.22
C HIS A 27 -4.94 11.32 21.58
N LEU A 28 -4.36 11.84 20.49
CA LEU A 28 -3.20 11.23 19.80
C LEU A 28 -2.02 10.95 20.73
N GLY A 29 -1.85 11.72 21.82
CA GLY A 29 -0.81 11.49 22.83
C GLY A 29 -0.88 10.10 23.48
N TRP A 30 -2.05 9.44 23.48
CA TRP A 30 -2.19 8.08 23.98
C TRP A 30 -1.47 7.06 23.09
N LEU A 31 -1.47 7.25 21.76
CA LEU A 31 -0.74 6.38 20.84
C LEU A 31 0.75 6.32 21.19
N TYR A 32 1.37 7.48 21.43
CA TYR A 32 2.80 7.59 21.75
C TYR A 32 3.17 7.02 23.12
N ARG A 33 2.23 7.03 24.07
CA ARG A 33 2.47 6.62 25.45
C ARG A 33 2.23 5.13 25.64
N ASP A 34 1.18 4.63 25.00
CA ASP A 34 0.57 3.34 25.35
C ASP A 34 0.82 2.26 24.28
N LEU A 35 1.28 2.64 23.08
CA LEU A 35 1.55 1.72 21.97
C LEU A 35 3.01 1.78 21.52
N ASP A 36 3.55 0.63 21.15
CA ASP A 36 4.90 0.45 20.58
C ASP A 36 4.84 -0.39 19.29
N ASP A 37 5.91 -0.29 18.50
CA ASP A 37 6.18 -1.10 17.30
C ASP A 37 4.92 -1.37 16.45
N ASP A 38 4.54 -2.65 16.33
CA ASP A 38 3.42 -3.14 15.53
C ASP A 38 2.07 -2.53 15.94
N TRP A 39 1.86 -2.26 17.24
CA TRP A 39 0.59 -1.70 17.71
C TRP A 39 0.45 -0.24 17.34
N LEU A 40 1.54 0.52 17.42
CA LEU A 40 1.54 1.91 16.98
C LEU A 40 1.34 1.98 15.46
N GLU A 41 2.01 1.13 14.68
CA GLU A 41 1.83 1.06 13.24
C GLU A 41 0.36 0.74 12.88
N PHE A 42 -0.20 -0.28 13.52
CA PHE A 42 -1.58 -0.69 13.28
C PHE A 42 -2.59 0.42 13.62
N ALA A 43 -2.41 1.14 14.74
CA ALA A 43 -3.29 2.24 15.10
C ALA A 43 -3.26 3.39 14.08
N LEU A 44 -2.08 3.74 13.56
CA LEU A 44 -1.93 4.77 12.52
C LEU A 44 -2.60 4.34 11.21
N GLU A 45 -2.50 3.06 10.85
CA GLU A 45 -3.20 2.49 9.70
C GLU A 45 -4.71 2.61 9.83
N LEU A 46 -5.26 2.24 10.99
CA LEU A 46 -6.70 2.34 11.25
C LEU A 46 -7.20 3.78 11.15
N ILE A 47 -6.47 4.75 11.68
CA ILE A 47 -6.83 6.18 11.57
C ILE A 47 -6.84 6.62 10.11
N ALA A 48 -5.82 6.24 9.33
CA ALA A 48 -5.76 6.57 7.91
C ALA A 48 -6.88 5.90 7.12
N PHE A 49 -7.20 4.64 7.43
CA PHE A 49 -8.29 3.88 6.82
C PHE A 49 -9.64 4.53 7.11
N TYR A 50 -9.98 4.77 8.38
CA TYR A 50 -11.20 5.46 8.82
C TYR A 50 -11.37 6.84 8.14
N SER A 51 -10.27 7.58 8.00
CA SER A 51 -10.27 8.90 7.35
C SER A 51 -10.55 8.84 5.83
N ARG A 52 -10.24 7.70 5.18
CA ARG A 52 -10.44 7.50 3.74
C ARG A 52 -11.80 6.88 3.45
N GLU A 53 -12.10 5.77 4.11
CA GLU A 53 -13.21 4.89 3.73
C GLU A 53 -14.51 5.23 4.46
N ASP A 54 -14.43 5.67 5.72
CA ASP A 54 -15.63 5.88 6.54
C ASP A 54 -16.07 7.34 6.55
N THR A 55 -15.13 8.27 6.71
CA THR A 55 -15.43 9.70 6.78
C THR A 55 -15.27 10.43 5.44
N TYR A 56 -14.58 9.83 4.48
CA TYR A 56 -14.23 10.44 3.19
C TYR A 56 -13.56 11.83 3.33
N LEU A 57 -12.85 12.08 4.43
CA LEU A 57 -12.09 13.32 4.63
C LEU A 57 -10.87 13.35 3.70
N ILE A 58 -10.26 12.18 3.44
CA ILE A 58 -9.17 12.02 2.47
C ILE A 58 -9.76 11.52 1.14
N LYS A 59 -10.15 12.47 0.28
CA LYS A 59 -10.89 12.17 -0.98
C LYS A 59 -10.00 11.78 -2.16
N ASN A 60 -8.82 12.37 -2.24
CA ASN A 60 -7.87 12.17 -3.34
C ASN A 60 -6.47 11.94 -2.73
N PRO A 61 -6.21 10.75 -2.15
CA PRO A 61 -4.88 10.45 -1.62
C PRO A 61 -3.86 10.51 -2.77
N SER A 62 -2.99 11.51 -2.73
CA SER A 62 -1.90 11.68 -3.72
C SER A 62 -0.62 10.95 -3.31
N PHE A 63 -0.60 10.37 -2.11
CA PHE A 63 0.52 9.65 -1.53
C PHE A 63 0.08 8.23 -1.17
N SER A 64 0.60 7.24 -1.90
CA SER A 64 0.65 5.87 -1.39
C SER A 64 1.88 5.78 -0.50
N LEU A 65 1.66 5.54 0.80
CA LEU A 65 2.72 5.09 1.69
C LEU A 65 3.09 3.68 1.24
N VAL A 66 4.13 3.57 0.42
CA VAL A 66 4.76 2.29 0.10
C VAL A 66 5.40 1.80 1.39
N ARG A 67 4.71 0.90 2.10
CA ARG A 67 5.31 0.14 3.21
C ARG A 67 6.36 -0.78 2.62
N GLU A 68 7.41 -1.03 3.39
CA GLU A 68 8.61 -1.67 2.88
C GLU A 68 8.34 -2.95 2.06
N GLY A 69 8.92 -2.98 0.86
CA GLY A 69 9.47 -4.19 0.25
C GLY A 69 8.64 -4.89 -0.82
N ASN A 70 7.32 -5.07 -0.63
CA ASN A 70 6.65 -6.18 -1.34
C ASN A 70 5.50 -5.81 -2.28
N ASP A 71 4.93 -4.60 -2.26
CA ASP A 71 3.72 -4.37 -3.10
C ASP A 71 4.03 -3.81 -4.48
N TYR A 72 5.19 -3.15 -4.64
CA TYR A 72 5.56 -2.44 -5.86
C TYR A 72 6.94 -2.84 -6.37
N LEU A 73 7.01 -3.13 -7.67
CA LEU A 73 8.23 -3.46 -8.39
C LEU A 73 8.66 -2.25 -9.21
N ASN A 74 9.93 -1.85 -9.07
CA ASN A 74 10.56 -0.93 -10.01
C ASN A 74 10.81 -1.63 -11.36
N GLN A 75 11.22 -0.86 -12.38
CA GLN A 75 11.43 -1.39 -13.72
C GLN A 75 12.43 -2.58 -13.80
N THR A 76 13.48 -2.58 -12.97
CA THR A 76 14.44 -3.68 -12.92
C THR A 76 13.80 -4.93 -12.34
N GLN A 77 13.05 -4.79 -11.24
CA GLN A 77 12.36 -5.89 -10.58
C GLN A 77 11.23 -6.47 -11.45
N PHE A 78 10.48 -5.61 -12.16
CA PHE A 78 9.46 -6.05 -13.12
C PHE A 78 10.10 -6.92 -14.21
N ALA A 79 11.20 -6.46 -14.82
CA ALA A 79 11.91 -7.26 -15.81
C ALA A 79 12.42 -8.60 -15.23
N GLY A 80 12.94 -8.59 -14.00
CA GLY A 80 13.35 -9.79 -13.27
C GLY A 80 12.20 -10.78 -13.07
N TYR A 81 11.05 -10.31 -12.59
CA TYR A 81 9.86 -11.13 -12.38
C TYR A 81 9.41 -11.84 -13.68
N LEU A 82 9.42 -11.14 -14.81
CA LEU A 82 9.06 -11.73 -16.11
C LEU A 82 10.07 -12.80 -16.54
N ALA A 83 11.37 -12.54 -16.32
CA ALA A 83 12.44 -13.49 -16.62
C ALA A 83 12.33 -14.77 -15.79
N GLU A 84 12.10 -14.64 -14.48
CA GLU A 84 11.88 -15.76 -13.56
C GLU A 84 10.65 -16.59 -13.95
N ASN A 85 9.66 -15.95 -14.57
CA ASN A 85 8.44 -16.58 -15.08
C ASN A 85 8.57 -17.13 -16.51
N GLY A 86 9.79 -17.22 -17.06
CA GLY A 86 10.05 -17.85 -18.36
C GLY A 86 9.87 -16.94 -19.57
N LEU A 87 9.59 -15.64 -19.37
CA LEU A 87 9.50 -14.67 -20.46
C LEU A 87 10.86 -14.02 -20.70
N LYS A 88 11.27 -13.89 -21.96
CA LYS A 88 12.57 -13.29 -22.32
C LYS A 88 12.53 -11.76 -22.23
N TYR A 89 12.50 -11.22 -21.02
CA TYR A 89 12.57 -9.79 -20.74
C TYR A 89 13.86 -9.42 -20.00
N ASP A 90 14.46 -8.32 -20.43
CA ASP A 90 15.46 -7.59 -19.68
C ASP A 90 14.95 -6.16 -19.45
N ARG A 91 15.65 -5.40 -18.59
CA ARG A 91 15.29 -4.02 -18.26
C ARG A 91 15.20 -3.12 -19.51
N VAL A 92 16.08 -3.32 -20.50
CA VAL A 92 16.16 -2.48 -21.70
C VAL A 92 14.97 -2.75 -22.62
N LYS A 93 14.64 -4.01 -22.88
CA LYS A 93 13.47 -4.45 -23.64
C LYS A 93 12.20 -3.93 -22.98
N LEU A 94 12.09 -4.06 -21.66
CA LEU A 94 10.94 -3.55 -20.91
C LEU A 94 10.81 -2.03 -21.10
N ASN A 95 11.90 -1.26 -21.04
CA ASN A 95 11.89 0.18 -21.28
C ASN A 95 11.40 0.56 -22.68
N VAL A 96 11.90 -0.15 -23.70
CA VAL A 96 11.49 0.09 -25.08
C VAL A 96 10.01 -0.22 -25.26
N TYR A 97 9.52 -1.30 -24.65
CA TYR A 97 8.13 -1.71 -24.78
C TYR A 97 7.19 -0.78 -24.01
N LEU A 98 7.62 -0.28 -22.86
CA LEU A 98 6.93 0.76 -22.10
C LEU A 98 6.76 2.03 -22.94
N LYS A 99 7.83 2.53 -23.57
CA LYS A 99 7.77 3.71 -24.46
C LYS A 99 6.86 3.49 -25.68
N ARG A 100 6.68 2.24 -26.10
CA ARG A 100 5.80 1.84 -27.20
C ARG A 100 4.36 1.56 -26.77
N GLY A 101 4.03 1.74 -25.49
CA GLY A 101 2.71 1.45 -24.93
C GLY A 101 2.36 -0.05 -24.90
N LYS A 102 3.36 -0.93 -24.98
CA LYS A 102 3.17 -2.40 -24.92
C LYS A 102 3.23 -2.96 -23.51
N VAL A 103 3.78 -2.20 -22.56
CA VAL A 103 3.79 -2.50 -21.12
C VAL A 103 2.77 -1.57 -20.46
N PRO A 104 2.04 -2.01 -19.43
CA PRO A 104 1.16 -1.12 -18.66
C PRO A 104 1.88 0.15 -18.20
N LYS A 105 1.15 1.26 -18.12
CA LYS A 105 1.67 2.49 -17.51
C LYS A 105 2.02 2.23 -16.03
N PRO A 106 2.98 2.96 -15.45
CA PRO A 106 3.29 2.86 -14.03
C PRO A 106 2.04 3.10 -13.18
N ASP A 107 1.89 2.32 -12.12
CA ASP A 107 0.81 2.52 -11.13
C ASP A 107 1.15 3.71 -10.22
N ILE A 108 2.44 3.97 -10.00
CA ILE A 108 2.93 5.14 -9.28
C ILE A 108 4.30 5.59 -9.79
N GLU A 109 4.59 6.88 -9.68
CA GLU A 109 5.92 7.46 -9.90
C GLU A 109 6.41 8.15 -8.62
N LEU A 110 7.59 7.74 -8.14
CA LEU A 110 8.22 8.28 -6.95
C LEU A 110 9.61 8.80 -7.31
N ALA A 111 9.85 10.09 -7.07
CA ALA A 111 11.13 10.77 -7.38
C ALA A 111 11.64 10.50 -8.82
N GLY A 112 10.72 10.48 -9.80
CA GLY A 112 11.05 10.22 -11.21
C GLY A 112 11.33 8.74 -11.54
N THR A 113 11.14 7.83 -10.58
CA THR A 113 11.22 6.38 -10.80
C THR A 113 9.81 5.80 -10.90
N SER A 114 9.56 5.04 -11.96
CA SER A 114 8.29 4.35 -12.20
C SER A 114 8.21 3.02 -11.43
N TYR A 115 7.05 2.75 -10.85
CA TYR A 115 6.74 1.53 -10.11
C TYR A 115 5.41 0.93 -10.57
N TRP A 116 5.31 -0.39 -10.45
CA TRP A 116 4.11 -1.18 -10.77
C TRP A 116 3.75 -2.05 -9.58
N ALA A 117 2.46 -2.12 -9.26
CA ALA A 117 1.96 -3.07 -8.28
C ALA A 117 2.25 -4.51 -8.75
N ILE A 118 2.53 -5.43 -7.82
CA ILE A 118 2.73 -6.85 -8.17
C ILE A 118 1.57 -7.39 -9.01
N SER A 119 0.32 -7.08 -8.64
CA SER A 119 -0.86 -7.53 -9.37
C SER A 119 -0.91 -7.04 -10.83
N THR A 120 -0.39 -5.84 -11.10
CA THR A 120 -0.24 -5.32 -12.47
C THR A 120 0.80 -6.12 -13.26
N VAL A 121 1.92 -6.44 -12.61
CA VAL A 121 3.02 -7.22 -13.19
C VAL A 121 2.60 -8.67 -13.48
N GLU A 122 1.89 -9.31 -12.54
CA GLU A 122 1.32 -10.66 -12.66
C GLU A 122 0.36 -10.76 -13.84
N ARG A 123 -0.64 -9.86 -13.88
CA ARG A 123 -1.61 -9.80 -14.98
C ARG A 123 -0.93 -9.60 -16.33
N PHE A 124 0.09 -8.75 -16.41
CA PHE A 124 0.86 -8.57 -17.63
C PHE A 124 1.63 -9.83 -18.02
N CYS A 125 2.26 -10.51 -17.06
CA CYS A 125 2.97 -11.77 -17.26
C CYS A 125 2.06 -12.85 -17.86
N GLU A 126 0.86 -13.03 -17.31
CA GLU A 126 -0.13 -13.97 -17.82
C GLU A 126 -0.58 -13.64 -19.25
N GLN A 127 -0.84 -12.36 -19.53
CA GLN A 127 -1.19 -11.90 -20.88
C GLN A 127 -0.08 -12.20 -21.89
N GLU A 128 1.19 -11.97 -21.53
CA GLU A 128 2.33 -12.26 -22.40
C GLU A 128 2.53 -13.77 -22.63
N LYS A 129 2.32 -14.60 -21.61
CA LYS A 129 2.37 -16.07 -21.73
C LYS A 129 1.28 -16.62 -22.67
N ASN A 130 0.12 -15.98 -22.70
CA ASN A 130 -1.03 -16.39 -23.51
C ASN A 130 -1.06 -15.76 -24.91
N LYS A 131 -0.09 -14.92 -25.27
CA LYS A 131 -0.02 -14.37 -26.63
C LYS A 131 0.42 -15.45 -27.62
N PRO A 132 -0.34 -15.71 -28.70
CA PRO A 132 0.11 -16.60 -29.75
C PRO A 132 1.37 -16.01 -30.41
N THR A 133 2.41 -16.85 -30.49
CA THR A 133 3.73 -16.52 -31.06
C THR A 133 3.67 -16.08 -32.51
#